data_AF-A0A341EQC8-F1
#
_entry.id   AF-A0A341EQC8-F1
#
_cell.length_a   1.000
_cell.length_b   1.000
_cell.length_c   1.000
_cell.angle_alpha   90.00
_cell.angle_beta   90.00
_cell.angle_gamma   90.00
#
_symmetry.space_group_name_H-M   'P 1'
#
loop_
_entity.id
_entity.type
_entity.pdbx_description
1 polymer ?
#
loop_
_entity_poly.entity_id
_entity_poly.type
_entity_poly.pdbx_seq_one_letter_code
_entity_poly.pdbx_strand_id
1 'polypeptide(L)' 'MQNLLDDLTALLQAEQAFISDGAILKNVVIEAALNMDARLLELLMQSDTIKDHFFTPVAGRWFSTR' A
#
# COMPACT_ATOMS: atom_id res chain seq x y z
N MET A 1 10.26 -15.47 9.58
CA MET A 1 8.88 -15.42 9.04
C MET A 1 8.55 -13.95 8.89
N GLN A 2 8.79 -13.37 7.71
CA GLN A 2 8.43 -11.99 7.43
C GLN A 2 6.91 -11.92 7.31
N ASN A 3 6.26 -11.12 8.16
CA ASN A 3 4.83 -10.90 8.04
C ASN A 3 4.61 -9.81 7.00
N LEU A 4 3.66 -10.02 6.09
CA LEU A 4 3.20 -9.00 5.15
C LEU A 4 2.89 -7.65 5.82
N LEU A 5 2.42 -7.71 7.07
CA LEU A 5 2.15 -6.54 7.90
C LEU A 5 3.41 -5.78 8.30
N ASP A 6 4.51 -6.45 8.60
CA ASP A 6 5.80 -5.81 8.91
C ASP A 6 6.37 -5.14 7.66
N ASP A 7 6.33 -5.82 6.51
CA ASP A 7 6.76 -5.24 5.22
C ASP A 7 5.89 -4.03 4.84
N LEU A 8 4.57 -4.12 5.01
CA LEU A 8 3.65 -3.01 4.76
C LEU A 8 3.92 -1.83 5.71
N THR A 9 4.18 -2.12 6.99
CA THR A 9 4.50 -1.10 7.99
C THR A 9 5.79 -0.38 7.61
N ALA A 10 6.84 -1.11 7.25
CA ALA A 10 8.11 -0.54 6.80
C ALA A 10 7.95 0.31 5.53
N LEU A 11 7.10 -0.14 4.59
CA LEU A 11 6.85 0.55 3.33
C LEU A 11 6.06 1.85 3.54
N LEU A 12 5.02 1.81 4.38
CA LEU A 12 4.30 3.01 4.81
C LEU A 12 5.20 3.94 5.62
N GLN A 13 6.15 3.41 6.38
CA GLN A 13 7.15 4.20 7.11
C GLN A 13 8.25 4.82 6.22
N ALA A 14 8.39 4.38 4.98
CA ALA A 14 9.28 5.02 4.02
C ALA A 14 8.62 6.28 3.40
N GLU A 15 7.29 6.36 3.42
CA GLU A 15 6.53 7.42 2.77
C GLU A 15 6.00 8.45 3.78
N GLN A 16 6.56 9.65 3.76
CA GLN A 16 6.18 10.73 4.68
C GLN A 16 4.72 11.15 4.54
N ALA A 17 4.07 10.88 3.39
CA ALA A 17 2.64 11.16 3.22
C ALA A 17 1.72 10.33 4.14
N PHE A 18 2.19 9.16 4.61
CA PHE A 18 1.42 8.25 5.46
C PHE A 18 1.87 8.24 6.92
N ILE A 19 2.85 9.08 7.27
CA ILE A 19 3.43 9.16 8.60
C ILE A 19 3.31 10.59 9.09
N SER A 20 2.91 10.76 10.34
CA SER A 20 2.94 12.05 11.00
C SER A 20 3.51 11.86 12.39
N ASP A 21 4.48 12.70 12.74
CA ASP A 21 5.12 12.68 14.07
C ASP A 21 5.71 11.30 14.45
N GLY A 22 6.21 10.56 13.45
CA GLY A 22 6.75 9.20 13.64
C GLY A 22 5.70 8.09 13.81
N ALA A 23 4.41 8.42 13.72
CA ALA A 23 3.31 7.46 13.77
C ALA A 23 2.64 7.29 12.39
N ILE A 24 2.31 6.05 12.03
CA ILE A 24 1.53 5.77 10.81
C ILE A 24 0.12 6.31 11.00
N LEU A 25 -0.30 7.16 10.07
CA LEU A 25 -1.66 7.70 10.00
C LEU A 25 -2.61 6.64 9.45
N LYS A 26 -3.03 5.69 10.30
CA LYS A 26 -3.92 4.59 9.90
C LYS A 26 -5.19 5.09 9.21
N ASN A 27 -5.77 6.19 9.68
CA ASN A 27 -6.97 6.78 9.07
C ASN A 27 -6.70 7.21 7.62
N VAL A 28 -5.59 7.91 7.38
CA VAL A 28 -5.20 8.37 6.03
C VAL A 28 -4.88 7.18 5.12
N VAL A 29 -4.18 6.17 5.63
CA VAL A 29 -3.88 4.95 4.87
C VAL A 29 -5.18 4.21 4.50
N ILE A 30 -6.11 4.09 5.44
CA ILE A 30 -7.41 3.45 5.19
C ILE A 30 -8.23 4.26 4.19
N GLU A 31 -8.30 5.57 4.32
CA GLU A 31 -9.00 6.45 3.37
C GLU A 31 -8.35 6.40 1.98
N ALA A 32 -7.02 6.40 1.89
CA ALA A 32 -6.31 6.25 0.63
C ALA A 32 -6.57 4.87 -0.01
N ALA A 33 -6.64 3.81 0.79
CA ALA A 33 -7.00 2.48 0.30
C ALA A 33 -8.46 2.41 -0.19
N LEU A 34 -9.39 2.99 0.57
CA LEU A 34 -10.82 3.04 0.21
C LEU A 34 -11.05 3.88 -1.06
N ASN A 35 -10.34 4.99 -1.20
CA ASN A 35 -10.43 5.86 -2.39
C ASN A 35 -9.59 5.37 -3.57
N MET A 36 -8.87 4.25 -3.42
CA MET A 36 -7.93 3.75 -4.43
C MET A 36 -6.94 4.83 -4.89
N ASP A 37 -6.38 5.56 -3.93
CA ASP A 37 -5.44 6.66 -4.18
C ASP A 37 -4.24 6.13 -4.97
N ALA A 38 -3.98 6.72 -6.13
CA ALA A 38 -2.92 6.30 -7.02
C ALA A 38 -1.55 6.27 -6.31
N ARG A 39 -1.30 7.20 -5.38
CA ARG A 39 -0.02 7.27 -4.65
C ARG A 39 0.18 6.07 -3.73
N LEU A 40 -0.88 5.66 -3.04
CA LEU A 40 -0.84 4.46 -2.20
C LEU A 40 -0.64 3.23 -3.08
N LEU A 41 -1.35 3.12 -4.20
CA LEU A 41 -1.21 1.99 -5.11
C LEU A 41 0.20 1.92 -5.71
N GLU A 42 0.75 3.05 -6.18
CA GLU A 42 2.13 3.14 -6.69
C GLU A 42 3.14 2.71 -5.61
N LEU A 43 2.93 3.18 -4.37
CA LEU A 43 3.77 2.80 -3.23
C LEU A 43 3.72 1.29 -2.97
N LEU A 44 2.53 0.68 -2.93
CA LEU A 44 2.36 -0.76 -2.76
C LEU A 44 2.95 -1.56 -3.93
N MET A 45 2.94 -1.00 -5.14
CA MET A 45 3.53 -1.61 -6.33
C MET A 45 5.07 -1.58 -6.35
N GLN A 46 5.72 -0.78 -5.49
CA GLN A 46 7.18 -0.78 -5.37
C GLN A 46 7.74 -2.03 -4.67
N SER A 47 6.91 -2.75 -3.91
CA SER A 47 7.30 -4.02 -3.30
C SER A 47 6.66 -5.18 -4.03
N ASP A 48 7.48 -6.03 -4.62
CA ASP A 48 7.03 -7.24 -5.32
C ASP A 48 6.24 -8.17 -4.38
N THR A 49 6.64 -8.29 -3.11
CA THR A 49 5.94 -9.09 -2.10
C THR A 49 4.53 -8.56 -1.86
N ILE A 50 4.39 -7.26 -1.60
CA ILE A 50 3.07 -6.64 -1.36
C ILE A 50 2.22 -6.71 -2.63
N LYS A 51 2.83 -6.48 -3.78
CA LYS A 51 2.17 -6.54 -5.07
C LYS A 51 1.54 -7.90 -5.33
N ASP A 52 2.27 -8.99 -5.12
CA ASP A 52 1.75 -10.36 -5.31
C ASP A 52 0.66 -10.73 -4.29
N HIS A 53 0.69 -10.15 -3.09
CA HIS A 53 -0.30 -10.41 -2.05
C HIS A 53 -1.58 -9.57 -2.19
N PHE A 54 -1.46 -8.29 -2.53
CA PHE A 54 -2.59 -7.35 -2.58
C PHE A 54 -3.22 -7.26 -3.97
N PHE A 55 -2.42 -7.42 -5.02
CA PHE A 55 -2.90 -7.30 -6.38
C PHE A 55 -2.87 -8.66 -7.05
N THR A 56 -4.05 -9.17 -7.36
CA THR A 56 -4.13 -10.33 -8.24
C THR A 56 -4.07 -9.82 -9.68
N PRO A 57 -3.12 -10.30 -10.51
CA PRO A 57 -3.11 -9.97 -11.92
C PRO A 57 -4.36 -10.58 -12.58
N VAL A 58 -5.31 -9.73 -12.98
CA VAL A 58 -6.48 -10.17 -13.75
C VAL A 58 -6.19 -9.91 -15.22
N ALA A 59 -6.01 -10.97 -16.01
CA ALA A 59 -5.86 -10.91 -17.47
C ALA A 59 -4.75 -9.96 -17.99
N GLY A 60 -3.63 -9.82 -17.25
CA GLY A 60 -2.48 -9.02 -17.69
C GLY A 60 -2.71 -7.50 -17.70
N ARG A 61 -3.77 -7.00 -17.07
CA ARG A 61 -4.04 -5.57 -16.92
C ARG A 61 -4.44 -5.24 -15.49
N TRP A 62 -3.72 -4.29 -14.89
CA TRP A 62 -4.00 -3.79 -13.55
C TRP A 62 -5.24 -2.90 -13.62
N PHE A 63 -6.32 -3.27 -12.92
CA PHE A 63 -7.56 -2.49 -12.86
C PHE A 63 -7.88 -2.12 -11.40
N SER A 64 -8.15 -0.84 -11.18
CA SER A 64 -8.70 -0.29 -9.94
C SER A 64 -10.21 -0.15 -10.12
N THR A 65 -11.02 -0.96 -9.42
CA THR A 65 -12.48 -0.94 -9.57
C THR A 65 -13.09 0.05 -8.57
N ARG A 66 -13.61 1.16 -9.09
CA ARG A 66 -14.38 2.19 -8.36
C ARG A 66 -15.32 1.65 -7.28
#